data_AF-A0A7C4AGZ4-F1
#
_entry.id   AF-A0A7C4AGZ4-F1
#
_cell.length_a   1.000
_cell.length_b   1.000
_cell.length_c   1.000
_cell.angle_alpha   90.00
_cell.angle_beta   90.00
_cell.angle_gamma   90.00
#
_symmetry.space_group_name_H-M   'P 1'
#
loop_
_entity.id
_entity.type
_entity.pdbx_description
1 polymer ?
#
loop_
_entity_poly.entity_id
_entity_poly.type
_entity_poly.pdbx_seq_one_letter_code
_entity_poly.pdbx_strand_id
1 'polypeptide(L)' 'MKKSLGAKTLAIPTPVWVVGAYDASGKANGATIAWGGICCSKPPCVAV' A
#
# COMPACT_ATOMS: atom_id res chain seq x y z
N MET A 1 9.41 -30.52 2.13
CA MET A 1 9.11 -30.04 3.50
C MET A 1 9.20 -28.52 3.50
N LYS A 2 8.21 -27.80 4.04
CA LYS A 2 8.25 -26.33 4.13
C LYS A 2 9.26 -25.91 5.21
N LYS A 3 9.95 -24.78 5.03
CA LYS A 3 10.87 -24.19 6.02
C LYS A 3 10.25 -22.94 6.63
N SER A 4 10.40 -22.76 7.93
CA SER A 4 10.06 -21.49 8.58
C SER A 4 11.02 -20.40 8.10
N LEU A 5 10.45 -19.25 7.72
CA LEU A 5 11.21 -18.05 7.34
C LEU A 5 11.27 -17.00 8.47
N GLY A 6 10.66 -17.31 9.63
CA GLY A 6 10.46 -16.37 10.73
C GLY A 6 9.30 -15.39 10.47
N ALA A 7 9.01 -14.53 11.45
CA ALA A 7 8.00 -13.48 11.33
C ALA A 7 8.57 -12.31 10.51
N LYS A 8 8.35 -12.33 9.20
CA LYS A 8 8.82 -11.32 8.24
C LYS A 8 7.69 -10.91 7.30
N THR A 9 7.75 -9.69 6.77
CA THR A 9 6.74 -9.11 5.87
C THR A 9 7.00 -9.52 4.42
N LEU A 10 6.99 -10.83 4.15
CA LEU A 10 7.38 -11.45 2.88
C LEU A 10 6.17 -11.88 2.02
N ALA A 11 5.10 -11.08 2.01
CA ALA A 11 3.97 -11.32 1.12
C ALA A 11 4.30 -10.85 -0.31
N ILE A 12 3.97 -11.65 -1.33
CA ILE A 12 4.25 -11.35 -2.74
C ILE A 12 3.03 -11.79 -3.60
N PRO A 13 2.52 -10.96 -4.53
CA PRO A 13 2.97 -9.60 -4.83
C PRO A 13 2.49 -8.58 -3.79
N THR A 14 3.30 -7.56 -3.53
CA THR A 14 2.83 -6.28 -2.98
C THR A 14 2.81 -5.25 -4.11
N PRO A 15 1.85 -4.32 -4.13
CA PRO A 15 1.87 -3.23 -5.10
C PRO A 15 3.10 -2.33 -4.93
N VAL A 16 3.38 -1.53 -5.96
CA VAL A 16 4.27 -0.36 -5.87
C VAL A 16 3.46 0.84 -6.32
N TRP A 17 2.67 1.40 -5.39
CA TRP A 17 1.81 2.55 -5.68
C TRP A 17 2.51 3.85 -5.29
N VAL A 18 2.20 4.94 -6.00
CA VAL A 18 2.56 6.30 -5.57
C VAL A 18 1.30 7.00 -5.09
N VAL A 19 1.21 7.28 -3.79
CA VAL A 19 0.13 8.10 -3.23
C VAL A 19 0.54 9.56 -3.30
N GLY A 20 -0.24 10.35 -4.04
CA GLY A 20 -0.07 11.78 -4.15
C GLY A 20 -1.02 12.55 -3.24
N ALA A 21 -0.55 13.63 -2.64
CA ALA A 21 -1.37 14.58 -1.89
C ALA A 21 -0.82 16.00 -2.02
N TYR A 22 -1.65 16.99 -1.71
CA TYR A 22 -1.26 18.38 -1.61
C TYR A 22 -1.35 18.84 -0.16
N ASP A 23 -0.40 19.66 0.28
CA ASP A 23 -0.48 20.29 1.59
C ASP A 23 -1.46 21.48 1.60
N ALA A 24 -1.62 22.13 2.76
CA ALA A 24 -2.52 23.27 2.92
C ALA A 24 -2.16 24.49 2.05
N SER A 25 -0.92 24.58 1.56
CA SER A 25 -0.46 25.63 0.64
C SER A 25 -0.63 25.25 -0.84
N GLY A 26 -1.16 24.06 -1.13
CA GLY A 26 -1.29 23.53 -2.48
C GLY A 26 0.01 22.96 -3.05
N LYS A 27 1.03 22.69 -2.22
CA LYS A 27 2.27 22.07 -2.68
C LYS A 27 2.09 20.56 -2.81
N ALA A 28 2.44 20.01 -3.97
CA ALA A 28 2.37 18.57 -4.25
C ALA A 28 3.43 17.78 -3.46
N ASN A 29 3.06 16.59 -3.02
CA ASN A 29 3.97 15.57 -2.50
C ASN A 29 3.51 14.16 -2.91
N GLY A 30 4.43 13.20 -2.87
CA GLY A 30 4.14 11.80 -3.18
C GLY A 30 4.93 10.84 -2.30
N ALA A 31 4.36 9.66 -2.03
CA ALA A 31 5.01 8.57 -1.31
C ALA A 31 4.83 7.24 -2.05
N THR A 32 5.91 6.45 -2.15
CA THR A 32 5.84 5.07 -2.64
C THR A 32 5.36 4.14 -1.51
N ILE A 33 4.31 3.36 -1.75
CA ILE A 33 3.75 2.43 -0.77
C ILE A 33 3.64 1.02 -1.31
N ALA A 34 3.96 0.06 -0.45
CA ALA A 34 3.76 -1.37 -0.70
C ALA A 34 2.63 -1.98 0.14
N TRP A 35 2.23 -1.29 1.22
CA TRP A 35 1.20 -1.76 2.16
C TRP A 35 -0.13 -1.11 1.82
N GLY A 36 -0.68 -1.48 0.67
CA GLY A 36 -1.99 -1.00 0.24
C GLY A 36 -2.73 -2.06 -0.56
N GLY A 37 -4.05 -1.93 -0.65
CA GLY A 37 -4.87 -2.90 -1.37
C GLY A 37 -6.34 -2.53 -1.42
N ILE A 38 -7.09 -3.19 -2.30
CA ILE A 38 -8.56 -3.09 -2.35
C ILE A 38 -9.13 -3.71 -1.07
N CYS A 39 -10.03 -3.00 -0.37
CA CYS A 39 -10.61 -3.44 0.89
C CYS A 39 -12.15 -3.58 0.86
N CYS A 40 -12.83 -2.90 -0.08
CA CYS A 40 -14.28 -2.97 -0.23
C CYS A 40 -14.67 -3.02 -1.71
N SER A 41 -15.72 -3.76 -2.05
CA SER A 41 -16.28 -3.80 -3.41
C SER A 41 -17.43 -2.81 -3.62
N LYS A 42 -18.18 -2.47 -2.55
CA LYS A 42 -19.31 -1.52 -2.62
C LYS A 42 -19.45 -0.73 -1.30
N PRO A 43 -19.16 0.58 -1.30
CA PRO A 43 -18.47 1.29 -2.37
C PRO A 43 -17.07 0.70 -2.61
N PRO A 44 -16.52 0.78 -3.83
CA PRO A 44 -15.13 0.39 -4.09
C PRO A 44 -14.18 1.22 -3.23
N CYS A 45 -13.29 0.58 -2.47
CA CYS A 45 -12.33 1.27 -1.60
C CYS A 45 -10.96 0.60 -1.62
N VAL A 46 -9.94 1.40 -1.29
CA VAL A 46 -8.59 0.93 -0.99
C VAL A 46 -8.20 1.31 0.44
N ALA A 47 -7.38 0.49 1.07
CA ALA A 47 -6.69 0.82 2.30
C ALA A 47 -5.22 1.15 1.99
N VAL A 48 -4.71 2.16 2.69
CA VAL A 48 -3.32 2.62 2.69
C VAL A 48 -2.89 2.80 4.14
#